data_AF-A0A7Y5UT52-F1
#
_entry.id   AF-A0A7Y5UT52-F1
#
_cell.length_a   1.000
_cell.length_b   1.000
_cell.length_c   1.000
_cell.angle_alpha   90.00
_cell.angle_beta   90.00
_cell.angle_gamma   90.00
#
_symmetry.space_group_name_H-M   'P 1'
#
loop_
_entity.id
_entity.type
_entity.pdbx_description
1 polymer ?
#
loop_
_entity_poly.entity_id
_entity_poly.type
_entity_poly.pdbx_seq_one_letter_code
_entity_poly.pdbx_strand_id
1 'polypeptide(L)'
;EAAWRKLRPGYEAIVERQPRLDRGETYSQLGTLGGGNHFIELCLDESQRVWAMLHSGSRGVGNRIGSHYIDLAKKDMRRHVHELPDADLSYFKEGSEHFDEYVEAVDWAQRFARTNRDLMMAAVFEALAATKLLPRFTHGEVAVNCHHNYVEREEHFGASVFVTRKGAVRAGAGELGIIPGSMGARSYIVRGKGNPESFHSCSHGAGRVMSRGEAQRKFSLADHIAATEGVECRKDREVIDETPGAYKDIEAVMAAQSDLVEVVHTLKQVVCVKG
;
A
#
# COMPACT_ATOMS: atom_id res chain seq x y z
N GLU A 1 15.58 -16.36 -0.20
CA GLU A 1 15.41 -17.57 -1.04
C GLU A 1 14.16 -18.41 -0.72
N ALA A 2 13.95 -18.87 0.52
CA ALA A 2 12.81 -19.74 0.87
C ALA A 2 11.43 -19.15 0.53
N ALA A 3 11.22 -17.86 0.79
CA ALA A 3 9.98 -17.17 0.46
C ALA A 3 9.69 -17.17 -1.06
N TRP A 4 10.72 -16.94 -1.89
CA TRP A 4 10.58 -16.97 -3.35
C TRP A 4 10.20 -18.35 -3.87
N ARG A 5 10.76 -19.43 -3.32
CA ARG A 5 10.40 -20.81 -3.71
C ARG A 5 8.90 -21.09 -3.58
N LYS A 6 8.21 -20.44 -2.64
CA LYS A 6 6.75 -20.55 -2.47
C LYS A 6 5.96 -19.75 -3.52
N LEU A 7 6.48 -18.60 -3.95
CA LEU A 7 5.82 -17.73 -4.93
C LEU A 7 6.10 -18.14 -6.39
N ARG A 8 7.28 -18.73 -6.62
CA ARG A 8 7.81 -19.05 -7.95
C ARG A 8 6.85 -19.87 -8.83
N PRO A 9 6.22 -20.96 -8.36
CA PRO A 9 5.35 -21.76 -9.22
C PRO A 9 4.17 -20.96 -9.80
N GLY A 10 3.54 -20.10 -8.99
CA GLY A 10 2.46 -19.24 -9.45
C GLY A 10 2.94 -18.18 -10.45
N TYR A 11 4.15 -17.66 -10.26
CA TYR A 11 4.75 -16.73 -11.23
C TYR A 11 5.05 -17.41 -12.56
N GLU A 12 5.62 -18.62 -12.52
CA GLU A 12 5.93 -19.40 -13.72
C GLU A 12 4.65 -19.74 -14.50
N ALA A 13 3.55 -20.11 -13.82
CA ALA A 13 2.26 -20.35 -14.46
C ALA A 13 1.70 -19.08 -15.15
N ILE A 14 1.82 -17.91 -14.50
CA ILE A 14 1.42 -16.62 -15.09
C ILE A 14 2.27 -16.32 -16.34
N VAL A 15 3.58 -16.53 -16.27
CA VAL A 15 4.51 -16.31 -17.39
C VAL A 15 4.26 -17.30 -18.53
N GLU A 16 3.95 -18.56 -18.24
CA GLU A 16 3.63 -19.57 -19.26
C GLU A 16 2.43 -19.14 -20.12
N ARG A 17 1.38 -18.60 -19.49
CA ARG A 17 0.20 -18.07 -20.20
C ARG A 17 0.48 -16.72 -20.85
N GLN A 18 1.28 -15.87 -20.21
CA GLN A 18 1.57 -14.51 -20.63
C GLN A 18 3.09 -14.23 -20.67
N PRO A 19 3.83 -14.74 -21.67
CA PRO A 19 5.31 -14.67 -21.71
C PRO A 19 5.90 -13.26 -21.64
N ARG A 20 5.12 -12.24 -22.04
CA ARG A 20 5.52 -10.82 -21.99
C ARG A 20 5.75 -10.28 -20.57
N LEU A 21 5.23 -10.98 -19.55
CA LEU A 21 5.39 -10.61 -18.15
C LEU A 21 6.77 -10.98 -17.59
N ASP A 22 7.51 -11.86 -18.26
CA ASP A 22 8.85 -12.25 -17.83
C ASP A 22 9.91 -11.21 -18.20
N ARG A 23 10.41 -10.51 -17.18
CA ARG A 23 11.46 -9.49 -17.32
C ARG A 23 12.60 -9.66 -16.31
N GLY A 24 12.79 -10.86 -15.75
CA GLY A 24 13.98 -11.22 -14.97
C GLY A 24 14.18 -10.59 -13.58
N GLU A 25 13.50 -9.50 -13.22
CA GLU A 25 13.75 -8.77 -11.95
C GLU A 25 12.86 -9.20 -10.77
N THR A 26 12.00 -10.19 -10.94
CA THR A 26 10.97 -10.49 -9.93
C THR A 26 11.55 -10.98 -8.61
N TYR A 27 12.61 -11.80 -8.65
CA TYR A 27 13.27 -12.31 -7.45
C TYR A 27 14.04 -11.22 -6.69
N SER A 28 14.80 -10.38 -7.41
CA SER A 28 15.66 -9.35 -6.82
C SER A 28 14.88 -8.22 -6.15
N GLN A 29 13.62 -8.03 -6.54
CA GLN A 29 12.74 -7.03 -5.94
C GLN A 29 12.05 -7.51 -4.65
N LEU A 30 12.09 -8.81 -4.32
CA LEU A 30 11.47 -9.33 -3.10
C LEU A 30 12.30 -8.96 -1.86
N GLY A 31 11.65 -8.44 -0.83
CA GLY A 31 12.27 -7.87 0.37
C GLY A 31 12.75 -6.42 0.20
N THR A 32 12.26 -5.68 -0.80
CA THR A 32 12.72 -4.31 -1.09
C THR A 32 11.62 -3.26 -0.91
N LEU A 33 12.03 -2.05 -0.50
CA LEU A 33 11.14 -0.91 -0.27
C LEU A 33 10.69 -0.26 -1.60
N GLY A 34 11.69 0.15 -2.38
CA GLY A 34 11.55 0.95 -3.59
C GLY A 34 11.07 2.38 -3.41
N GLY A 35 10.79 3.05 -4.52
CA GLY A 35 10.52 4.50 -4.55
C GLY A 35 9.05 4.91 -4.42
N GLY A 36 8.82 6.22 -4.58
CA GLY A 36 7.51 6.86 -4.48
C GLY A 36 7.09 7.08 -3.02
N ASN A 37 5.83 6.80 -2.71
CA ASN A 37 5.27 6.99 -1.36
C ASN A 37 5.61 5.82 -0.41
N HIS A 38 6.48 4.89 -0.79
CA HIS A 38 6.93 3.82 0.09
C HIS A 38 7.91 4.36 1.14
N PHE A 39 7.82 3.79 2.35
CA PHE A 39 8.66 4.14 3.49
C PHE A 39 8.76 3.01 4.52
N ILE A 40 9.74 3.13 5.41
CA ILE A 40 9.79 2.45 6.71
C ILE A 40 9.87 3.55 7.77
N GLU A 41 9.02 3.49 8.78
CA GLU A 41 8.95 4.49 9.85
C GLU A 41 9.08 3.84 11.23
N LEU A 42 9.78 4.54 12.12
CA LEU A 42 9.66 4.33 13.55
C LEU A 42 8.80 5.44 14.10
N CYS A 43 7.74 5.07 14.81
CA CYS A 43 6.79 5.99 15.39
C CYS A 43 6.69 5.80 16.90
N LEU A 44 6.31 6.86 17.59
CA LEU A 44 5.88 6.82 18.98
C LEU A 44 4.36 6.94 19.04
N ASP A 45 3.71 6.13 19.87
CA ASP A 45 2.31 6.32 20.21
C ASP A 45 2.12 7.31 21.38
N GLU A 46 0.86 7.55 21.76
CA GLU A 46 0.49 8.40 22.89
C GLU A 46 1.09 7.96 24.24
N SER A 47 1.51 6.69 24.36
CA SER A 47 2.15 6.10 25.54
C SER A 47 3.68 5.98 25.40
N GLN A 48 4.27 6.61 24.38
CA GLN A 48 5.70 6.55 24.07
C GLN A 48 6.22 5.13 23.74
N ARG A 49 5.34 4.22 23.31
CA ARG A 49 5.77 2.92 22.78
C ARG A 49 6.25 3.09 21.34
N VAL A 50 7.28 2.35 20.98
CA VAL A 50 7.86 2.38 19.63
C VAL A 50 7.10 1.41 18.72
N TRP A 51 6.67 1.91 17.57
CA TRP A 51 6.02 1.15 16.51
C TRP A 51 6.91 1.16 15.27
N ALA A 52 7.11 -0.02 14.66
CA ALA A 52 7.69 -0.13 13.33
C ALA A 52 6.55 -0.22 12.31
N MET A 53 6.48 0.77 11.41
CA MET A 53 5.50 0.83 10.34
C MET A 53 6.22 0.75 9.00
N LEU A 54 5.64 0.06 8.03
CA LEU A 54 6.19 0.05 6.68
C LEU A 54 5.07 0.14 5.64
N HIS A 55 5.37 0.82 4.56
CA HIS A 55 4.51 0.94 3.39
C HIS A 55 5.30 0.48 2.17
N SER A 56 4.92 -0.68 1.63
CA SER A 56 5.43 -1.19 0.36
C SER A 56 4.38 -2.09 -0.32
N GLY A 57 4.59 -2.36 -1.61
CA GLY A 57 3.67 -3.10 -2.46
C GLY A 57 4.33 -4.26 -3.21
N SER A 58 3.70 -4.65 -4.32
CA SER A 58 4.11 -5.74 -5.21
C SER A 58 5.27 -5.38 -6.16
N ARG A 59 5.94 -4.25 -5.90
CA ARG A 59 7.09 -3.75 -6.65
C ARG A 59 6.82 -3.69 -8.18
N GLY A 60 7.87 -3.79 -8.99
CA GLY A 60 7.76 -3.71 -10.44
C GLY A 60 6.94 -4.86 -11.03
N VAL A 61 6.99 -6.06 -10.46
CA VAL A 61 6.23 -7.21 -10.98
C VAL A 61 4.72 -6.97 -10.96
N GLY A 62 4.16 -6.45 -9.86
CA GLY A 62 2.73 -6.15 -9.83
C GLY A 62 2.33 -4.99 -10.75
N ASN A 63 3.21 -4.01 -10.95
CA ASN A 63 2.97 -2.95 -11.95
C ASN A 63 2.94 -3.52 -13.38
N ARG A 64 3.82 -4.46 -13.73
CA ARG A 64 3.81 -5.15 -15.02
C ARG A 64 2.52 -5.95 -15.23
N ILE A 65 2.14 -6.75 -14.23
CA ILE A 65 0.88 -7.52 -14.24
C ILE A 65 -0.31 -6.57 -14.44
N GLY A 66 -0.43 -5.53 -13.61
CA GLY A 66 -1.53 -4.57 -13.69
C GLY A 66 -1.62 -3.89 -15.06
N SER A 67 -0.49 -3.40 -15.59
CA SER A 67 -0.45 -2.72 -16.89
C SER A 67 -0.86 -3.65 -18.04
N HIS A 68 -0.36 -4.89 -18.03
CA HIS A 68 -0.68 -5.89 -19.04
C HIS A 68 -2.19 -6.21 -19.08
N TYR A 69 -2.79 -6.48 -17.92
CA TYR A 69 -4.21 -6.81 -17.86
C TYR A 69 -5.12 -5.60 -18.10
N ILE A 70 -4.70 -4.38 -17.75
CA ILE A 70 -5.40 -3.15 -18.17
C ILE A 70 -5.42 -3.04 -19.70
N ASP A 71 -4.29 -3.28 -20.37
CA ASP A 71 -4.22 -3.23 -21.83
C ASP A 71 -5.08 -4.30 -22.50
N LEU A 72 -5.14 -5.50 -21.92
CA LEU A 72 -6.03 -6.57 -22.37
C LEU A 72 -7.50 -6.21 -22.16
N ALA A 73 -7.89 -5.68 -21.00
CA ALA A 73 -9.25 -5.23 -20.73
C ALA A 73 -9.69 -4.14 -21.72
N LYS A 74 -8.81 -3.17 -22.02
CA LYS A 74 -9.07 -2.14 -23.04
C LYS A 74 -9.25 -2.71 -24.44
N LYS A 75 -8.54 -3.79 -24.79
CA LYS A 75 -8.70 -4.45 -26.10
C LYS A 75 -9.98 -5.25 -26.16
N ASP A 76 -10.32 -5.96 -25.08
CA ASP A 76 -11.55 -6.73 -24.95
C ASP A 76 -12.78 -5.81 -25.02
N MET A 77 -12.82 -4.75 -24.22
CA MET A 77 -13.92 -3.79 -24.19
C MET A 77 -14.10 -3.05 -25.52
N ARG A 78 -13.02 -2.78 -26.27
CA ARG A 78 -13.14 -2.22 -27.64
C ARG A 78 -13.91 -3.13 -28.61
N ARG A 79 -13.91 -4.45 -28.37
CA ARG A 79 -14.64 -5.42 -29.20
C ARG A 79 -16.10 -5.57 -28.77
N HIS A 80 -16.43 -5.19 -27.54
CA HIS A 80 -17.70 -5.55 -26.89
C HIS A 80 -18.55 -4.36 -26.41
N VAL A 81 -17.98 -3.16 -26.25
CA VAL A 81 -18.67 -2.04 -25.59
C VAL A 81 -18.33 -0.70 -26.27
N HIS A 82 -19.33 -0.08 -26.92
CA HIS A 82 -19.26 1.27 -27.49
C HIS A 82 -19.59 2.39 -26.47
N GLU A 83 -19.74 2.06 -25.18
CA GLU A 83 -20.41 2.92 -24.17
C GLU A 83 -19.60 3.22 -22.91
N LEU A 84 -18.30 2.88 -22.83
CA LEU A 84 -17.51 3.29 -21.66
C LEU A 84 -17.28 4.82 -21.66
N PRO A 85 -17.55 5.54 -20.56
CA PRO A 85 -17.26 6.98 -20.46
C PRO A 85 -15.77 7.29 -20.62
N ASP A 86 -14.91 6.36 -20.22
CA ASP A 86 -13.45 6.45 -20.36
C ASP A 86 -12.86 5.05 -20.56
N ALA A 87 -11.85 4.92 -21.41
CA ALA A 87 -11.14 3.65 -21.64
C ALA A 87 -10.41 3.14 -20.39
N ASP A 88 -10.03 4.00 -19.46
CA ASP A 88 -9.42 3.63 -18.18
C ASP A 88 -10.41 2.96 -17.21
N LEU A 89 -11.70 2.96 -17.53
CA LEU A 89 -12.73 2.19 -16.83
C LEU A 89 -12.97 0.80 -17.43
N SER A 90 -12.05 0.31 -18.28
CA SER A 90 -12.13 -1.04 -18.85
C SER A 90 -12.04 -2.10 -17.75
N TYR A 91 -12.85 -3.15 -17.87
CA TYR A 91 -12.92 -4.26 -16.92
C TYR A 91 -13.09 -5.59 -17.65
N PHE A 92 -12.87 -6.70 -16.95
CA PHE A 92 -13.24 -8.03 -17.41
C PHE A 92 -14.57 -8.44 -16.81
N LYS A 93 -15.48 -8.96 -17.64
CA LYS A 93 -16.67 -9.65 -17.16
C LYS A 93 -16.27 -11.06 -16.71
N GLU A 94 -16.84 -11.55 -15.61
CA GLU A 94 -16.64 -12.93 -15.19
C GLU A 94 -16.98 -13.91 -16.32
N GLY A 95 -16.10 -14.91 -16.53
CA GLY A 95 -16.16 -15.86 -17.64
C GLY A 95 -15.63 -15.35 -18.99
N SER A 96 -15.14 -14.09 -19.07
CA SER A 96 -14.42 -13.62 -20.26
C SER A 96 -13.03 -14.24 -20.39
N GLU A 97 -12.49 -14.23 -21.62
CA GLU A 97 -11.25 -14.92 -22.01
C GLU A 97 -10.09 -14.75 -21.00
N HIS A 98 -9.89 -13.53 -20.49
CA HIS A 98 -8.77 -13.19 -19.62
C HIS A 98 -9.15 -12.99 -18.15
N PHE A 99 -10.41 -13.23 -17.77
CA PHE A 99 -10.88 -12.96 -16.42
C PHE A 99 -10.15 -13.81 -15.36
N ASP A 100 -10.15 -15.13 -15.53
CA ASP A 100 -9.54 -16.04 -14.56
C ASP A 100 -8.03 -15.85 -14.47
N GLU A 101 -7.38 -15.58 -15.61
CA GLU A 101 -5.95 -15.26 -15.64
C GLU A 101 -5.64 -13.97 -14.88
N TYR A 102 -6.45 -12.93 -15.05
CA TYR A 102 -6.31 -11.68 -14.30
C TYR A 102 -6.48 -11.91 -12.79
N VAL A 103 -7.52 -12.65 -12.39
CA VAL A 103 -7.81 -12.94 -10.97
C VAL A 103 -6.65 -13.72 -10.33
N GLU A 104 -6.12 -14.73 -11.02
CA GLU A 104 -4.95 -15.49 -10.54
C GLU A 104 -3.70 -14.59 -10.44
N ALA A 105 -3.45 -13.74 -11.44
CA ALA A 105 -2.28 -12.88 -11.47
C ALA A 105 -2.34 -11.76 -10.41
N VAL A 106 -3.51 -11.16 -10.18
CA VAL A 106 -3.68 -10.14 -9.14
C VAL A 106 -3.61 -10.75 -7.75
N ASP A 107 -4.15 -11.94 -7.51
CA ASP A 107 -3.97 -12.68 -6.26
C ASP A 107 -2.49 -12.97 -5.99
N TRP A 108 -1.77 -13.47 -7.00
CA TRP A 108 -0.34 -13.71 -6.88
C TRP A 108 0.43 -12.42 -6.54
N ALA A 109 0.12 -11.29 -7.18
CA ALA A 109 0.74 -10.01 -6.90
C ALA A 109 0.46 -9.53 -5.46
N GLN A 110 -0.76 -9.78 -4.94
CA GLN A 110 -1.10 -9.52 -3.54
C GLN A 110 -0.26 -10.38 -2.59
N ARG A 111 -0.12 -11.69 -2.86
CA ARG A 111 0.73 -12.58 -2.05
C ARG A 111 2.20 -12.18 -2.10
N PHE A 112 2.70 -11.74 -3.26
CA PHE A 112 4.04 -11.17 -3.38
C PHE A 112 4.18 -9.92 -2.51
N ALA A 113 3.22 -8.98 -2.57
CA ALA A 113 3.26 -7.75 -1.77
C ALA A 113 3.25 -8.05 -0.26
N ARG A 114 2.42 -8.99 0.20
CA ARG A 114 2.40 -9.44 1.61
C ARG A 114 3.76 -10.02 2.00
N THR A 115 4.26 -10.97 1.21
CA THR A 115 5.55 -11.62 1.47
C THR A 115 6.71 -10.61 1.47
N ASN A 116 6.66 -9.61 0.59
CA ASN A 116 7.62 -8.52 0.55
C ASN A 116 7.64 -7.75 1.87
N ARG A 117 6.45 -7.37 2.37
CA ARG A 117 6.30 -6.69 3.67
C ARG A 117 6.77 -7.54 4.85
N ASP A 118 6.47 -8.84 4.85
CA ASP A 118 6.88 -9.74 5.93
C ASP A 118 8.41 -9.86 6.02
N LEU A 119 9.08 -10.01 4.87
CA LEU A 119 10.55 -10.05 4.80
C LEU A 119 11.17 -8.71 5.22
N MET A 120 10.59 -7.59 4.79
CA MET A 120 11.05 -6.27 5.18
C MET A 120 10.88 -6.02 6.68
N MET A 121 9.75 -6.41 7.27
CA MET A 121 9.52 -6.23 8.70
C MET A 121 10.50 -7.07 9.52
N ALA A 122 10.76 -8.31 9.11
CA ALA A 122 11.79 -9.15 9.74
C ALA A 122 13.18 -8.48 9.68
N ALA A 123 13.56 -7.94 8.52
CA ALA A 123 14.83 -7.23 8.37
C ALA A 123 14.90 -5.95 9.21
N VAL A 124 13.79 -5.23 9.38
CA VAL A 124 13.72 -4.05 10.27
C VAL A 124 13.98 -4.47 11.71
N PHE A 125 13.29 -5.50 12.21
CA PHE A 125 13.52 -5.98 13.58
C PHE A 125 14.93 -6.53 13.79
N GLU A 126 15.50 -7.23 12.80
CA GLU A 126 16.88 -7.69 12.84
C GLU A 126 17.87 -6.51 12.94
N ALA A 127 17.68 -5.47 12.12
CA ALA A 127 18.52 -4.27 12.16
C ALA A 127 18.40 -3.52 13.49
N LEU A 128 17.19 -3.40 14.04
CA LEU A 128 16.95 -2.80 15.35
C LEU A 128 17.55 -3.62 16.49
N ALA A 129 17.56 -4.95 16.39
CA ALA A 129 18.15 -5.81 17.42
C ALA A 129 19.70 -5.87 17.33
N ALA A 130 20.26 -5.71 16.13
CA ALA A 130 21.70 -5.75 15.90
C ALA A 130 22.43 -4.49 16.38
N THR A 131 21.72 -3.35 16.48
CA THR A 131 22.32 -2.11 16.96
C THR A 131 22.62 -2.17 18.47
N LYS A 132 23.80 -1.67 18.86
CA LYS A 132 24.16 -1.52 20.29
C LYS A 132 23.64 -0.23 20.92
N LEU A 133 22.97 0.61 20.13
CA LEU A 133 22.48 1.92 20.55
C LEU A 133 21.14 1.86 21.28
N LEU A 134 20.38 0.77 21.12
CA LEU A 134 19.07 0.60 21.73
C LEU A 134 19.16 -0.32 22.96
N PRO A 135 18.33 -0.09 24.00
CA PRO A 135 18.18 -1.04 25.08
C PRO A 135 17.62 -2.36 24.54
N ARG A 136 17.80 -3.46 25.29
CA ARG A 136 17.13 -4.71 24.96
C ARG A 136 15.61 -4.50 24.97
N PHE A 137 14.96 -4.94 23.90
CA PHE A 137 13.52 -4.86 23.76
C PHE A 137 12.96 -6.20 23.27
N THR A 138 11.66 -6.36 23.44
CA THR A 138 10.86 -7.38 22.76
C THR A 138 9.82 -6.66 21.91
N HIS A 139 9.35 -7.29 20.85
CA HIS A 139 8.22 -6.80 20.07
C HIS A 139 7.02 -7.73 20.26
N GLY A 140 5.81 -7.18 20.18
CA GLY A 140 4.58 -7.99 20.20
C GLY A 140 4.42 -8.81 18.93
N GLU A 141 3.49 -9.78 18.97
CA GLU A 141 3.14 -10.62 17.82
C GLU A 141 2.15 -9.94 16.85
N VAL A 142 1.44 -8.89 17.28
CA VAL A 142 0.38 -8.27 16.48
C VAL A 142 0.96 -7.34 15.42
N ALA A 143 1.24 -7.88 14.24
CA ALA A 143 1.49 -7.09 13.05
C ALA A 143 0.15 -6.73 12.38
N VAL A 144 -0.24 -5.45 12.42
CA VAL A 144 -1.34 -4.95 11.59
C VAL A 144 -0.84 -4.91 10.14
N ASN A 145 -1.48 -5.65 9.24
CA ASN A 145 -1.04 -5.78 7.86
C ASN A 145 -2.25 -5.68 6.91
N CYS A 146 -2.40 -4.54 6.25
CA CYS A 146 -3.49 -4.27 5.33
C CYS A 146 -2.97 -4.08 3.90
N HIS A 147 -3.74 -4.58 2.92
CA HIS A 147 -3.61 -4.18 1.53
C HIS A 147 -4.49 -2.95 1.28
N HIS A 148 -4.07 -2.09 0.35
CA HIS A 148 -4.83 -0.90 -0.01
C HIS A 148 -5.05 -0.71 -1.53
N ASN A 149 -4.49 -1.63 -2.34
CA ASN A 149 -4.65 -1.71 -3.78
C ASN A 149 -4.79 -3.20 -4.11
N TYR A 150 -6.01 -3.70 -4.18
CA TYR A 150 -6.28 -5.11 -4.34
C TYR A 150 -7.72 -5.41 -4.77
N VAL A 151 -7.94 -6.66 -5.17
CA VAL A 151 -9.26 -7.20 -5.52
C VAL A 151 -9.43 -8.49 -4.72
N GLU A 152 -10.59 -8.64 -4.08
CA GLU A 152 -10.92 -9.82 -3.28
C GLU A 152 -12.39 -10.20 -3.50
N ARG A 153 -12.68 -11.50 -3.49
CA ARG A 153 -14.06 -12.00 -3.52
C ARG A 153 -14.62 -11.99 -2.10
N GLU A 154 -15.72 -11.28 -1.89
CA GLU A 154 -16.34 -11.09 -0.59
C GLU A 154 -17.85 -11.31 -0.67
N GLU A 155 -18.46 -11.63 0.46
CA GLU A 155 -19.91 -11.76 0.60
C GLU A 155 -20.50 -10.45 1.14
N HIS A 156 -21.32 -9.78 0.34
CA HIS A 156 -22.00 -8.54 0.71
C HIS A 156 -23.43 -8.53 0.18
N PHE A 157 -24.37 -8.05 0.97
CA PHE A 157 -25.79 -7.92 0.58
C PHE A 157 -26.42 -9.21 0.01
N GLY A 158 -25.96 -10.38 0.48
CA GLY A 158 -26.44 -11.69 0.04
C GLY A 158 -25.88 -12.17 -1.30
N ALA A 159 -24.81 -11.56 -1.81
CA ALA A 159 -24.14 -11.94 -3.04
C ALA A 159 -22.62 -12.06 -2.87
N SER A 160 -22.03 -12.99 -3.61
CA SER A 160 -20.59 -13.10 -3.79
C SER A 160 -20.13 -12.10 -4.85
N VAL A 161 -19.31 -11.13 -4.47
CA VAL A 161 -18.87 -10.03 -5.33
C VAL A 161 -17.37 -9.82 -5.26
N PHE A 162 -16.77 -9.35 -6.35
CA PHE A 162 -15.38 -8.89 -6.35
C PHE A 162 -15.32 -7.43 -5.90
N VAL A 163 -14.77 -7.20 -4.71
CA VAL A 163 -14.55 -5.85 -4.18
C VAL A 163 -13.18 -5.37 -4.62
N THR A 164 -13.14 -4.32 -5.44
CA THR A 164 -11.90 -3.65 -5.86
C THR A 164 -11.63 -2.45 -4.95
N ARG A 165 -10.50 -2.48 -4.24
CA ARG A 165 -10.05 -1.35 -3.42
C ARG A 165 -8.81 -0.74 -4.04
N LYS A 166 -8.85 0.56 -4.33
CA LYS A 166 -7.72 1.35 -4.83
C LYS A 166 -7.55 2.60 -3.95
N GLY A 167 -6.51 2.63 -3.14
CA GLY A 167 -6.30 3.65 -2.12
C GLY A 167 -7.27 3.55 -0.93
N ALA A 168 -7.84 2.37 -0.69
CA ALA A 168 -8.78 2.07 0.39
C ALA A 168 -8.41 0.74 1.06
N VAL A 169 -8.69 0.58 2.35
CA VAL A 169 -8.40 -0.64 3.11
C VAL A 169 -9.68 -1.29 3.63
N ARG A 170 -9.63 -2.58 3.93
CA ARG A 170 -10.71 -3.26 4.66
C ARG A 170 -10.80 -2.71 6.08
N ALA A 171 -12.02 -2.52 6.53
CA ALA A 171 -12.42 -2.00 7.83
C ALA A 171 -13.59 -2.85 8.37
N GLY A 172 -13.43 -4.18 8.38
CA GLY A 172 -14.39 -5.09 8.99
C GLY A 172 -14.59 -4.79 10.47
N ALA A 173 -15.75 -5.15 11.02
CA ALA A 173 -16.04 -4.94 12.43
C ALA A 173 -14.96 -5.59 13.32
N GLY A 174 -14.26 -4.77 14.11
CA GLY A 174 -13.20 -5.24 15.00
C GLY A 174 -11.82 -5.38 14.37
N GLU A 175 -11.71 -5.31 13.04
CA GLU A 175 -10.47 -5.50 12.28
C GLU A 175 -9.54 -4.30 12.45
N LEU A 176 -8.26 -4.55 12.72
CA LEU A 176 -7.26 -3.48 12.82
C LEU A 176 -6.77 -3.06 11.43
N GLY A 177 -6.62 -1.75 11.23
CA GLY A 177 -6.08 -1.14 10.02
C GLY A 177 -5.03 -0.08 10.32
N ILE A 178 -4.36 0.38 9.28
CA ILE A 178 -3.35 1.45 9.36
C ILE A 178 -3.75 2.55 8.37
N ILE A 179 -3.77 3.80 8.86
CA ILE A 179 -3.99 5.00 8.06
C ILE A 179 -2.74 5.88 8.15
N PRO A 180 -1.74 5.69 7.28
CA PRO A 180 -0.58 6.56 7.22
C PRO A 180 -0.92 8.00 6.84
N GLY A 181 -0.28 8.92 7.55
CA GLY A 181 -0.15 10.32 7.13
C GLY A 181 0.94 10.51 6.07
N SER A 182 1.21 11.77 5.74
CA SER A 182 2.42 12.16 5.01
C SER A 182 3.63 12.21 5.93
N MET A 183 4.84 12.23 5.38
CA MET A 183 6.08 12.31 6.17
C MET A 183 6.12 13.58 7.03
N GLY A 184 5.95 13.46 8.34
CA GLY A 184 5.89 14.55 9.32
C GLY A 184 4.51 14.71 9.96
N ALA A 185 3.47 14.11 9.36
CA ALA A 185 2.12 14.11 9.89
C ALA A 185 1.89 12.91 10.83
N ARG A 186 0.72 12.89 11.47
CA ARG A 186 0.28 11.75 12.28
C ARG A 186 -0.15 10.59 11.39
N SER A 187 0.06 9.38 11.90
CA SER A 187 -0.49 8.15 11.35
C SER A 187 -1.38 7.49 12.40
N TYR A 188 -2.34 6.66 12.00
CA TYR A 188 -3.31 6.07 12.93
C TYR A 188 -3.35 4.55 12.81
N ILE A 189 -3.36 3.89 13.97
CA ILE A 189 -3.89 2.52 14.06
C ILE A 189 -5.37 2.65 14.34
N VAL A 190 -6.18 2.01 13.50
CA VAL A 190 -7.64 2.11 13.54
C VAL A 190 -8.28 0.75 13.73
N ARG A 191 -9.53 0.73 14.18
CA ARG A 191 -10.38 -0.45 14.19
C ARG A 191 -11.61 -0.21 13.32
N GLY A 192 -11.90 -1.13 12.42
CA GLY A 192 -13.06 -1.08 11.55
C GLY A 192 -14.37 -1.21 12.32
N LYS A 193 -15.36 -0.43 11.92
CA LYS A 193 -16.73 -0.50 12.42
C LYS A 193 -17.60 -1.48 11.61
N GLY A 194 -17.11 -1.94 10.47
CA GLY A 194 -17.82 -2.88 9.60
C GLY A 194 -19.07 -2.27 8.97
N ASN A 195 -19.00 -1.02 8.50
CA ASN A 195 -20.12 -0.38 7.80
C ASN A 195 -20.42 -1.13 6.47
N PRO A 196 -21.61 -1.74 6.31
CA PRO A 196 -21.93 -2.48 5.08
C PRO A 196 -22.00 -1.58 3.85
N GLU A 197 -22.43 -0.33 3.98
CA GLU A 197 -22.56 0.61 2.86
C GLU A 197 -21.21 0.97 2.22
N SER A 198 -20.12 0.84 2.98
CA SER A 198 -18.76 1.00 2.46
C SER A 198 -18.11 -0.31 2.02
N PHE A 199 -18.88 -1.41 1.91
CA PHE A 199 -18.35 -2.76 1.72
C PHE A 199 -17.27 -3.10 2.75
N HIS A 200 -17.51 -2.70 4.01
CA HIS A 200 -16.55 -2.80 5.11
C HIS A 200 -15.18 -2.20 4.73
N SER A 201 -15.16 -0.98 4.19
CA SER A 201 -13.92 -0.30 3.76
C SER A 201 -13.76 1.07 4.40
N CYS A 202 -12.53 1.57 4.44
CA CYS A 202 -12.21 2.96 4.79
C CYS A 202 -11.04 3.49 3.93
N SER A 203 -10.66 4.75 4.15
CA SER A 203 -9.52 5.34 3.42
C SER A 203 -8.20 4.61 3.74
N HIS A 204 -7.17 4.76 2.93
CA HIS A 204 -5.83 4.26 3.31
C HIS A 204 -4.90 5.33 3.89
N GLY A 205 -5.22 6.61 3.77
CA GLY A 205 -4.29 7.70 4.10
C GLY A 205 -4.77 9.05 3.58
N ALA A 206 -3.97 10.10 3.81
CA ALA A 206 -4.35 11.48 3.49
C ALA A 206 -4.67 11.70 2.00
N GLY A 207 -3.94 11.05 1.10
CA GLY A 207 -4.04 11.28 -0.34
C GLY A 207 -3.41 12.62 -0.76
N ARG A 208 -2.91 12.67 -2.00
CA ARG A 208 -2.23 13.86 -2.52
C ARG A 208 -3.23 14.92 -2.97
N VAL A 209 -2.89 16.19 -2.76
CA VAL A 209 -3.63 17.34 -3.31
C VAL A 209 -2.99 17.92 -4.57
N MET A 210 -1.76 17.50 -4.87
CA MET A 210 -1.01 17.97 -6.04
C MET A 210 -0.11 16.89 -6.63
N SER A 211 0.25 17.08 -7.91
CA SER A 211 1.19 16.19 -8.61
C SER A 211 2.60 16.28 -8.01
N ARG A 212 3.44 15.26 -8.26
CA ARG A 212 4.84 15.27 -7.82
C ARG A 212 5.62 16.44 -8.39
N GLY A 213 5.47 16.68 -9.70
CA GLY A 213 6.15 17.78 -10.38
C GLY A 213 5.67 19.16 -9.89
N GLU A 214 4.41 19.29 -9.50
CA GLU A 214 3.90 20.52 -8.89
C GLU A 214 4.48 20.75 -7.50
N ALA A 215 4.51 19.71 -6.65
CA ALA A 215 5.14 19.79 -5.33
C ALA A 215 6.63 20.20 -5.42
N GLN A 216 7.38 19.61 -6.36
CA GLN A 216 8.79 19.96 -6.61
C GLN A 216 9.01 21.41 -7.08
N ARG A 217 8.02 22.01 -7.74
CA ARG A 217 8.08 23.43 -8.14
C ARG A 217 7.67 24.37 -7.02
N LYS A 218 6.73 23.93 -6.17
CA LYS A 218 6.10 24.76 -5.15
C LYS A 218 6.92 24.84 -3.86
N PHE A 219 7.56 23.74 -3.46
CA PHE A 219 8.27 23.64 -2.18
C PHE A 219 9.78 23.63 -2.39
N SER A 220 10.47 24.34 -1.50
CA SER A 220 11.92 24.32 -1.39
C SER A 220 12.39 23.25 -0.42
N LEU A 221 13.71 22.97 -0.42
CA LEU A 221 14.31 22.10 0.58
C LEU A 221 14.17 22.69 2.01
N ALA A 222 14.20 24.02 2.14
CA ALA A 222 14.02 24.67 3.44
C ALA A 222 12.59 24.45 3.99
N ASP A 223 11.58 24.56 3.12
CA ASP A 223 10.18 24.25 3.49
C ASP A 223 10.04 22.80 3.95
N HIS A 224 10.70 21.89 3.23
CA HIS A 224 10.70 20.47 3.58
C HIS A 224 11.36 20.21 4.93
N ILE A 225 12.54 20.81 5.19
CA ILE A 225 13.25 20.69 6.47
C ILE A 225 12.36 21.19 7.61
N ALA A 226 11.74 22.37 7.45
CA ALA A 226 10.84 22.93 8.45
C ALA A 226 9.60 22.05 8.68
N ALA A 227 8.97 21.57 7.61
CA ALA A 227 7.78 20.73 7.70
C ALA A 227 8.03 19.35 8.33
N THR A 228 9.29 18.91 8.39
CA THR A 228 9.70 17.61 8.92
C THR A 228 10.60 17.75 10.14
N GLU A 229 10.52 18.89 10.84
CA GLU A 229 11.21 19.12 12.10
C GLU A 229 10.79 18.08 13.15
N GLY A 230 11.77 17.54 13.87
CA GLY A 230 11.57 16.46 14.84
C GLY A 230 11.42 15.06 14.23
N VAL A 231 11.60 14.92 12.91
CA VAL A 231 11.64 13.62 12.21
C VAL A 231 12.98 13.45 11.50
N GLU A 232 13.72 12.41 11.90
CA GLU A 232 14.95 12.00 11.22
C GLU A 232 14.59 11.32 9.89
N CYS A 233 14.85 12.01 8.79
CA CYS A 233 14.50 11.55 7.44
C CYS A 233 15.36 12.25 6.39
N ARG A 234 15.32 11.75 5.15
CA ARG A 234 16.02 12.36 4.01
C ARG A 234 15.64 13.84 3.86
N LYS A 235 16.65 14.70 3.75
CA LYS A 235 16.52 16.15 3.51
C LYS A 235 17.25 16.53 2.22
N ASP A 236 16.78 16.01 1.11
CA ASP A 236 17.34 16.27 -0.21
C ASP A 236 16.24 16.51 -1.25
N ARG A 237 16.65 16.92 -2.46
CA ARG A 237 15.71 17.35 -3.50
C ARG A 237 14.83 16.23 -4.03
N GLU A 238 15.24 14.97 -3.88
CA GLU A 238 14.52 13.82 -4.43
C GLU A 238 13.28 13.46 -3.64
N VAL A 239 13.13 13.98 -2.41
CA VAL A 239 11.99 13.69 -1.52
C VAL A 239 11.07 14.89 -1.30
N ILE A 240 11.32 16.02 -1.96
CA ILE A 240 10.49 17.24 -1.87
C ILE A 240 9.06 16.97 -2.35
N ASP A 241 8.87 16.07 -3.32
CA ASP A 241 7.54 15.71 -3.79
C ASP A 241 6.68 14.99 -2.74
N GLU A 242 7.29 14.54 -1.65
CA GLU A 242 6.65 13.83 -0.55
C GLU A 242 6.55 14.67 0.74
N THR A 243 6.77 15.99 0.65
CA THR A 243 6.60 16.94 1.77
C THR A 243 5.14 16.98 2.28
N PRO A 244 4.89 17.22 3.59
CA PRO A 244 3.54 17.30 4.15
C PRO A 244 2.54 18.16 3.37
N GLY A 245 3.00 19.32 2.89
CA GLY A 245 2.15 20.26 2.14
C GLY A 245 1.63 19.72 0.78
N ALA A 246 2.13 18.56 0.31
CA ALA A 246 1.63 17.90 -0.90
C ALA A 246 0.40 17.00 -0.64
N TYR A 247 0.02 16.80 0.61
CA TYR A 247 -1.04 15.90 1.05
C TYR A 247 -2.23 16.65 1.66
N LYS A 248 -3.39 15.99 1.72
CA LYS A 248 -4.54 16.50 2.50
C LYS A 248 -4.19 16.49 3.99
N ASP A 249 -4.93 17.29 4.76
CA ASP A 249 -4.92 17.17 6.21
C ASP A 249 -5.48 15.79 6.62
N ILE A 250 -4.63 15.00 7.30
CA ILE A 250 -5.00 13.66 7.76
C ILE A 250 -6.13 13.72 8.79
N GLU A 251 -6.19 14.76 9.63
CA GLU A 251 -7.24 14.90 10.64
C GLU A 251 -8.61 15.11 9.98
N ALA A 252 -8.66 15.90 8.89
CA ALA A 252 -9.87 16.07 8.08
C ALA A 252 -10.31 14.76 7.42
N VAL A 253 -9.35 13.96 6.94
CA VAL A 253 -9.64 12.62 6.39
C VAL A 253 -10.17 11.68 7.46
N MET A 254 -9.62 11.72 8.68
CA MET A 254 -10.13 10.92 9.81
C MET A 254 -11.53 11.35 10.25
N ALA A 255 -11.82 12.65 10.30
CA ALA A 255 -13.15 13.16 10.64
C ALA A 255 -14.22 12.71 9.64
N ALA A 256 -13.88 12.70 8.35
CA ALA A 256 -14.80 12.34 7.26
C ALA A 256 -15.16 10.84 7.18
N GLN A 257 -14.51 9.99 7.97
CA GLN A 257 -14.74 8.54 8.00
C GLN A 257 -15.01 8.03 9.43
N SER A 258 -15.47 8.92 10.30
CA SER A 258 -15.74 8.62 11.72
C SER A 258 -16.83 7.56 11.91
N ASP A 259 -17.65 7.28 10.90
CA ASP A 259 -18.63 6.19 10.84
C ASP A 259 -18.03 4.85 10.37
N LEU A 260 -16.85 4.86 9.75
CA LEU A 260 -16.20 3.68 9.19
C LEU A 260 -15.17 3.05 10.14
N VAL A 261 -14.48 3.88 10.93
CA VAL A 261 -13.40 3.44 11.83
C VAL A 261 -13.41 4.18 13.16
N GLU A 262 -12.78 3.59 14.17
CA GLU A 262 -12.35 4.25 15.41
C GLU A 262 -10.83 4.29 15.50
N VAL A 263 -10.28 5.33 16.12
CA VAL A 263 -8.83 5.45 16.36
C VAL A 263 -8.46 4.66 17.60
N VAL A 264 -7.49 3.76 17.46
CA VAL A 264 -6.94 2.95 18.57
C VAL A 264 -5.63 3.56 19.08
N HIS A 265 -4.73 3.96 18.17
CA HIS A 265 -3.48 4.64 18.51
C HIS A 265 -3.20 5.79 17.55
N THR A 266 -2.63 6.87 18.08
CA THR A 266 -2.11 7.98 17.27
C THR A 266 -0.59 7.91 17.27
N LEU A 267 -0.02 7.78 16.08
CA LEU A 267 1.40 7.59 15.87
C LEU A 267 2.05 8.90 15.39
N LYS A 268 3.14 9.29 16.03
CA LYS A 268 4.04 10.35 15.55
C LYS A 268 5.37 9.74 15.14
N GLN A 269 5.72 9.89 13.87
CA GLN A 269 7.00 9.45 13.35
C GLN A 269 8.18 10.20 13.99
N VAL A 270 9.25 9.44 14.25
CA VAL A 270 10.55 9.97 14.71
C VAL A 270 11.68 9.63 13.73
N VAL A 271 11.52 8.54 12.97
CA VAL A 271 12.42 8.16 11.87
C VAL A 271 11.58 7.81 10.64
N CYS A 272 11.97 8.29 9.46
CA CYS A 272 11.38 7.90 8.18
C CYS A 272 12.49 7.59 7.16
N VAL A 273 12.55 6.32 6.74
CA VAL A 273 13.45 5.81 5.71
C VAL A 273 12.66 5.69 4.41
N LYS A 274 13.16 6.34 3.36
CA LYS A 274 12.62 6.25 2.00
C LYS A 274 13.65 5.62 1.07
N GLY A 275 13.15 4.94 0.03
CA GLY A 275 13.97 4.37 -1.03
C GLY A 275 14.45 5.39 -2.06
#